data_AF-A0A166AJC6-F1
#
_entry.id   AF-A0A166AJC6-F1
#
_cell.length_a   1.000
_cell.length_b   1.000
_cell.length_c   1.000
_cell.angle_alpha   90.00
_cell.angle_beta   90.00
_cell.angle_gamma   90.00
#
_symmetry.space_group_name_H-M   'P 1'
#
loop_
_entity.id
_entity.type
_entity.pdbx_description
1 polymer ?
#
loop_
_entity_poly.entity_id
_entity_poly.type
_entity_poly.pdbx_seq_one_letter_code
_entity_poly.pdbx_strand_id
1 'polypeptide(L)'
;MGPDFTGVPTNMLTVNGTLRLSVYNPATFFGIRVSSTPVNLIYSDVVAATGQLKKYFQSRKSHRTVLVNVEGLRVPLYGAGSAINETKTGYQVPPELKFDL
;
A
#
# COMPACT_ATOMS: atom_id res chain seq x y z
N MET A 1 -8.31 -21.34 5.58
CA MET A 1 -9.45 -21.25 6.52
C MET A 1 -8.93 -21.64 7.88
N GLY A 2 -8.57 -20.68 8.72
CA GLY A 2 -8.09 -20.94 10.08
C GLY A 2 -8.79 -19.94 11.00
N PRO A 3 -9.38 -20.38 12.13
CA PRO A 3 -10.05 -19.47 13.04
C PRO A 3 -9.05 -18.47 13.61
N ASP A 4 -9.49 -17.23 13.81
CA ASP A 4 -8.71 -16.30 14.64
C ASP A 4 -8.59 -16.85 16.06
N PHE A 5 -7.67 -16.30 16.85
CA PHE A 5 -7.48 -16.62 18.28
C PHE A 5 -8.79 -16.53 19.11
N THR A 6 -9.85 -15.93 18.57
CA THR A 6 -11.19 -15.77 19.16
C THR A 6 -12.22 -16.80 18.70
N GLY A 7 -11.88 -17.73 17.80
CA GLY A 7 -12.77 -18.80 17.32
C GLY A 7 -13.74 -18.40 16.21
N VAL A 8 -13.63 -17.19 15.66
CA VAL A 8 -14.44 -16.72 14.53
C VAL A 8 -13.77 -17.13 13.20
N PRO A 9 -14.51 -17.74 12.26
CA PRO A 9 -13.98 -18.04 10.93
C PRO A 9 -13.80 -16.75 10.13
N THR A 10 -12.57 -16.24 10.11
CA THR A 10 -12.19 -15.03 9.40
C THR A 10 -11.22 -15.36 8.27
N ASN A 11 -11.42 -14.75 7.11
CA ASN A 11 -10.44 -14.82 6.03
C ASN A 11 -9.34 -13.79 6.29
N MET A 12 -8.11 -14.29 6.44
CA MET A 12 -6.91 -13.45 6.54
C MET A 12 -6.38 -13.12 5.15
N LEU A 13 -6.20 -11.84 4.86
CA LEU A 13 -5.56 -11.35 3.66
C LEU A 13 -4.09 -11.04 3.94
N THR A 14 -3.20 -11.52 3.08
CA THR A 14 -1.80 -11.12 3.06
C THR A 14 -1.52 -10.44 1.72
N VAL A 15 -0.99 -9.22 1.75
CA VAL A 15 -0.68 -8.43 0.57
C VAL A 15 0.81 -8.10 0.58
N ASN A 16 1.47 -8.33 -0.55
CA ASN A 16 2.82 -7.88 -0.81
C ASN A 16 2.84 -7.21 -2.18
N GLY A 17 3.20 -5.93 -2.21
CA GLY A 17 3.27 -5.16 -3.43
C GLY A 17 4.34 -4.08 -3.37
N THR A 18 4.69 -3.55 -4.53
CA THR A 18 5.66 -2.46 -4.65
C THR A 18 5.05 -1.28 -5.38
N LEU A 19 5.02 -0.12 -4.74
CA LEU A 19 4.56 1.12 -5.34
C LEU A 19 5.73 1.82 -6.04
N ARG A 20 5.57 2.09 -7.33
CA ARG A 20 6.54 2.86 -8.13
C ARG A 20 6.09 4.32 -8.15
N LEU A 21 6.77 5.17 -7.40
CA LEU A 21 6.54 6.62 -7.43
C LEU A 21 7.62 7.28 -8.27
N SER A 22 7.24 8.15 -9.19
CA SER A 22 8.19 8.98 -9.91
C SER A 22 8.15 10.41 -9.39
N VAL A 23 9.28 10.87 -8.86
CA VAL A 23 9.41 12.21 -8.28
C VAL A 23 10.28 13.06 -9.19
N TYR A 24 9.73 14.16 -9.67
CA TYR A 24 10.42 15.13 -10.51
C TYR A 24 10.69 16.41 -9.73
N ASN A 25 11.96 16.82 -9.68
CA ASN A 25 12.37 18.09 -9.11
C ASN A 25 12.77 19.08 -10.22
N PRO A 26 11.88 20.00 -10.62
CA PRO A 26 12.18 21.03 -11.62
C PRO A 26 13.06 22.17 -11.08
N ALA A 27 13.33 22.24 -9.78
CA ALA A 27 14.07 23.35 -9.19
C ALA A 27 15.47 23.49 -9.82
N THR A 28 15.90 24.74 -10.03
CA THR A 28 17.15 25.08 -10.71
C THR A 28 18.28 25.47 -9.76
N PHE A 29 17.96 25.93 -8.55
CA PHE A 29 18.94 26.43 -7.59
C PHE A 29 19.21 25.44 -6.45
N PHE A 30 18.17 24.84 -5.88
CA PHE A 30 18.26 23.99 -4.69
C PHE A 30 17.70 22.59 -4.93
N GLY A 31 18.28 21.61 -4.23
CA GLY A 31 17.67 20.28 -4.11
C GLY A 31 16.53 20.30 -3.09
N ILE A 32 15.62 19.35 -3.20
CA ILE A 32 14.47 19.20 -2.30
C ILE A 32 14.67 18.01 -1.37
N ARG A 33 14.13 18.10 -0.15
CA ARG A 33 14.04 16.96 0.75
C ARG A 33 12.67 16.33 0.57
N VAL A 34 12.64 15.11 0.05
CA VAL A 34 11.41 14.37 -0.21
C VAL A 34 11.09 13.52 1.01
N SER A 35 9.90 13.73 1.55
CA SER A 35 9.31 12.91 2.60
C SER A 35 7.85 12.67 2.28
N SER A 36 7.35 11.46 2.53
CA SER A 36 5.93 11.13 2.39
C SER A 36 5.37 10.67 3.72
N THR A 37 4.09 10.94 3.91
CA THR A 37 3.25 10.21 4.85
C THR A 37 3.12 8.74 4.41
N PRO A 38 2.74 7.84 5.33
CA PRO A 38 2.47 6.44 5.00
C PRO A 38 1.37 6.34 3.92
N VAL A 39 1.56 5.43 2.98
CA VAL A 39 0.60 5.08 1.95
C VAL A 39 -0.16 3.85 2.42
N ASN A 40 -1.47 3.97 2.55
CA ASN A 40 -2.34 2.88 2.97
C ASN A 40 -3.10 2.35 1.76
N LEU A 41 -2.97 1.05 1.54
CA LEU A 41 -3.80 0.29 0.63
C LEU A 41 -5.04 -0.13 1.40
N ILE A 42 -6.20 0.41 1.05
CA ILE A 42 -7.46 0.16 1.75
C ILE A 42 -8.35 -0.72 0.88
N TYR A 43 -8.96 -1.71 1.51
CA TYR A 43 -9.93 -2.58 0.89
C TYR A 43 -11.17 -2.69 1.78
N SER A 44 -12.34 -2.33 1.25
CA SER A 44 -13.62 -2.41 1.97
C SER A 44 -13.54 -1.83 3.38
N ASP A 45 -12.98 -0.62 3.49
CA ASP A 45 -12.73 0.12 4.74
C ASP A 45 -11.69 -0.48 5.72
N VAL A 46 -11.01 -1.56 5.33
CA VAL A 46 -9.92 -2.17 6.11
C VAL A 46 -8.58 -1.85 5.46
N VAL A 47 -7.58 -1.45 6.26
CA VAL A 47 -6.21 -1.26 5.78
C VAL A 47 -5.60 -2.61 5.45
N ALA A 48 -5.52 -2.91 4.16
CA ALA A 48 -5.02 -4.16 3.61
C ALA A 48 -3.49 -4.22 3.60
N ALA A 49 -2.81 -3.09 3.44
CA ALA A 49 -1.36 -2.98 3.51
C ALA A 49 -0.92 -1.53 3.73
N THR A 50 0.25 -1.34 4.31
CA THR A 50 0.84 -0.01 4.49
C THR A 50 2.27 -0.02 3.97
N GLY A 51 2.67 1.07 3.31
CA GLY A 51 4.05 1.29 2.90
C GLY A 51 4.47 2.73 3.16
N GLN A 52 5.76 2.95 3.42
CA GLN A 52 6.28 4.28 3.68
C GLN A 52 7.48 4.59 2.80
N LEU A 53 7.44 5.77 2.16
CA LEU A 53 8.58 6.29 1.43
C LEU A 53 9.69 6.71 2.39
N LYS A 54 10.89 6.14 2.22
CA LYS A 54 12.07 6.57 2.97
C LYS A 54 12.42 8.00 2.58
N LYS A 55 12.68 8.85 3.58
CA LYS A 55 13.09 10.24 3.36
C LYS A 55 14.41 10.29 2.59
N TYR A 56 14.49 11.10 1.55
CA TYR A 56 15.73 11.26 0.78
C TYR A 56 15.90 12.69 0.29
N PHE A 57 17.14 13.05 -0.04
CA PHE A 57 17.45 14.30 -0.71
C PHE A 57 17.48 14.09 -2.22
N GLN A 58 16.81 14.98 -2.95
CA GLN A 58 16.74 14.96 -4.40
C GLN A 58 17.40 16.21 -4.96
N SER A 59 18.47 16.02 -5.73
CA SER A 59 19.19 17.11 -6.39
C SER A 59 18.30 17.92 -7.32
N ARG A 60 18.70 19.15 -7.60
CA ARG A 60 18.06 20.03 -8.60
C ARG A 60 18.00 19.38 -9.99
N LYS A 61 17.00 19.75 -10.80
CA LYS A 61 16.80 19.25 -12.17
C LYS A 61 16.94 17.72 -12.30
N SER A 62 16.31 16.99 -11.39
CA SER A 62 16.45 15.53 -11.35
C SER A 62 15.11 14.82 -11.42
N HIS A 63 15.15 13.61 -11.98
CA HIS A 63 14.05 12.67 -12.01
C HIS A 63 14.48 11.43 -11.24
N ARG A 64 13.66 10.99 -10.28
CA ARG A 64 13.96 9.80 -9.50
C ARG A 64 12.71 8.96 -9.32
N THR A 65 12.80 7.72 -9.78
CA THR A 65 11.81 6.69 -9.47
C THR A 65 12.17 6.05 -8.14
N VAL A 66 11.22 6.00 -7.22
CA VAL A 66 11.37 5.38 -5.91
C VAL A 66 10.38 4.24 -5.78
N LEU A 67 10.88 3.14 -5.22
CA LEU A 67 10.10 1.95 -4.91
C LEU A 67 9.74 1.99 -3.43
N VAL A 68 8.46 1.87 -3.14
CA VAL A 68 7.93 1.73 -1.78
C VAL A 68 7.39 0.33 -1.65
N ASN A 69 7.92 -0.46 -0.72
CA ASN A 69 7.30 -1.74 -0.39
C ASN A 69 6.06 -1.49 0.44
N VAL A 70 4.96 -2.12 0.02
CA VAL A 70 3.66 -2.04 0.66
C VAL A 70 3.32 -3.45 1.09
N GLU A 71 3.27 -3.66 2.40
CA GLU A 71 3.06 -4.98 2.99
C GLU A 71 1.89 -4.93 3.96
N GLY A 72 1.10 -6.00 3.95
CA GLY A 72 0.02 -6.22 4.90
C GLY A 72 -0.04 -7.68 5.26
N LEU A 73 0.15 -7.98 6.55
CA LEU A 73 0.25 -9.35 7.04
C LEU A 73 -0.99 -9.67 7.86
N ARG A 74 -1.69 -10.76 7.49
CA ARG A 74 -2.83 -11.29 8.26
C ARG A 74 -3.87 -10.23 8.58
N VAL A 75 -4.23 -9.42 7.59
CA VAL A 75 -5.30 -8.44 7.74
C VAL A 75 -6.63 -9.20 7.80
N PRO A 76 -7.38 -9.11 8.92
CA PRO A 76 -8.64 -9.81 9.04
C PRO A 76 -9.72 -9.09 8.22
N LEU A 77 -10.37 -9.81 7.31
CA LEU A 77 -11.43 -9.28 6.46
C LEU A 77 -12.82 -9.53 7.08
N TYR A 78 -13.04 -9.02 8.30
CA TYR A 78 -14.35 -9.11 8.95
C TYR A 78 -15.41 -8.43 8.08
N GLY A 79 -16.38 -9.20 7.57
CA GLY A 79 -17.46 -8.69 6.71
C GLY A 79 -17.06 -8.32 5.26
N ALA A 80 -15.77 -8.15 4.96
CA ALA A 80 -15.27 -7.80 3.63
C ALA A 80 -15.08 -8.99 2.67
N GLY A 81 -15.28 -10.23 3.14
CA GLY A 81 -15.15 -11.44 2.32
C GLY A 81 -16.16 -11.57 1.16
N SER A 82 -17.29 -10.84 1.20
CA SER A 82 -18.34 -10.91 0.18
C SER A 82 -18.00 -10.15 -1.11
N ALA A 83 -17.02 -9.24 -1.08
CA ALA A 83 -16.65 -8.41 -2.23
C ALA A 83 -15.44 -8.95 -3.01
N ILE A 84 -14.97 -10.15 -2.67
CA ILE A 84 -13.82 -10.78 -3.30
C ILE A 84 -14.34 -11.72 -4.40
N ASN A 85 -14.28 -11.27 -5.66
CA ASN A 85 -14.63 -12.13 -6.78
C ASN A 85 -13.49 -13.12 -7.03
N GLU A 86 -13.79 -14.42 -6.88
CA GLU A 86 -12.88 -15.49 -7.28
C GLU A 86 -12.73 -15.50 -8.80
N THR A 87 -11.48 -15.36 -9.27
CA THR A 87 -11.11 -15.58 -10.66
C THR A 87 -10.26 -16.83 -10.76
N LYS A 88 -10.22 -17.49 -11.92
CA LYS A 88 -9.46 -18.74 -12.15
C LYS A 88 -7.95 -18.64 -11.83
N THR A 89 -7.43 -17.44 -11.60
CA THR A 89 -6.01 -17.15 -11.28
C THR A 89 -5.80 -16.54 -9.89
N GLY A 90 -6.85 -16.34 -9.09
CA GLY A 90 -6.77 -15.76 -7.75
C GLY A 90 -7.94 -14.83 -7.42
N TYR A 91 -7.76 -14.00 -6.40
CA TYR A 91 -8.75 -13.03 -5.97
C TYR A 91 -8.52 -11.68 -6.67
N GLN A 92 -9.47 -11.23 -7.49
CA GLN A 92 -9.40 -9.90 -8.11
C GLN A 92 -10.19 -8.91 -7.28
N VAL A 93 -9.47 -7.97 -6.68
CA VAL A 93 -10.01 -6.93 -5.83
C VAL A 93 -9.55 -5.58 -6.39
N PRO A 94 -10.40 -4.55 -6.46
CA PRO A 94 -9.96 -3.18 -6.70
C PRO A 94 -9.61 -2.52 -5.35
N PRO A 95 -8.34 -2.54 -4.91
CA PRO A 95 -7.95 -1.81 -3.71
C PRO A 95 -7.90 -0.31 -4.00
N GLU A 96 -8.27 0.50 -3.01
CA GLU A 96 -8.14 1.95 -3.06
C GLU A 96 -6.81 2.38 -2.41
N LEU A 97 -6.08 3.27 -3.07
CA LEU A 97 -4.85 3.84 -2.53
C LEU A 97 -5.16 5.18 -1.86
N LYS A 98 -5.06 5.22 -0.53
CA LYS A 98 -5.21 6.46 0.26
C LYS A 98 -3.89 6.90 0.84
N PHE A 99 -3.58 8.18 0.64
CA PHE A 99 -2.48 8.86 1.31
C PHE A 99 -3.05 9.50 2.58
N ASP A 100 -2.41 9.22 3.71
CA ASP A 100 -2.72 9.94 4.96
C ASP A 100 -2.18 11.37 4.79
N LEU A 101 -3.02 12.41 4.95
CA LEU A 101 -2.63 13.81 4.70
C LEU A 101 -2.45 14.58 6.01
#